data_AF-A0A820LJ47-F1
#
_entry.id   AF-A0A820LJ47-F1
#
_cell.length_a   1.000
_cell.length_b   1.000
_cell.length_c   1.000
_cell.angle_alpha   90.00
_cell.angle_beta   90.00
_cell.angle_gamma   90.00
#
_symmetry.space_group_name_H-M   'P 1'
#
loop_
_entity.id
_entity.type
_entity.pdbx_description
1 polymer ?
#
loop_
_entity_poly.entity_id
_entity_poly.type
_entity_poly.pdbx_seq_one_letter_code
_entity_poly.pdbx_strand_id
1 'polypeptide(L)'
;HGGASPHLATDVTVLQAQFILSLQTIISRNVSSTDSAVISVGAIQGGSFSSLNVMPSEIRIGGTCRSFTKEVRNLIERRMKELANGLAQTYGCTAQVDYDQFGTPLVNHDEQTSRAIKAAELTVGKENVDGNMKPLTAGEDFA
;
A
#
# COMPACT_ATOMS: atom_id res chain seq x y z
N HIS A 1 -9.26 30.69 4.40
CA HIS A 1 -9.11 30.75 5.87
C HIS A 1 -10.18 29.86 6.51
N GLY A 2 -9.78 28.79 7.21
CA GLY A 2 -10.67 27.74 7.72
C GLY A 2 -11.73 28.26 8.70
N GLY A 3 -11.40 29.26 9.53
CA GLY A 3 -12.35 29.81 10.51
C GLY A 3 -13.25 30.94 10.02
N ALA A 4 -13.00 31.54 8.85
CA ALA A 4 -13.69 32.78 8.44
C ALA A 4 -14.57 32.60 7.20
N SER A 5 -14.11 31.81 6.23
CA SER A 5 -14.85 31.61 4.97
C SER A 5 -14.63 30.20 4.42
N PRO A 6 -14.95 29.13 5.19
CA PRO A 6 -14.72 27.76 4.73
C PRO A 6 -15.54 27.41 3.48
N HIS A 7 -16.75 27.95 3.33
CA HIS A 7 -17.63 27.74 2.17
C HIS A 7 -17.09 28.28 0.83
N LEU A 8 -16.00 29.07 0.85
CA LEU A 8 -15.36 29.61 -0.36
C LEU A 8 -14.15 28.79 -0.81
N ALA A 9 -13.84 27.67 -0.13
CA ALA A 9 -12.73 26.81 -0.50
C ALA A 9 -13.12 25.34 -0.36
N THR A 10 -12.37 24.49 -1.06
CA THR A 10 -12.51 23.04 -0.95
C THR A 10 -11.57 22.51 0.13
N ASP A 11 -12.10 21.80 1.12
CA ASP A 11 -11.30 21.24 2.20
C ASP A 11 -10.74 19.85 1.82
N VAL A 12 -9.49 19.84 1.35
CA VAL A 12 -8.76 18.62 0.99
C VAL A 12 -8.41 17.73 2.19
N THR A 13 -8.48 18.24 3.43
CA THR A 13 -8.16 17.45 4.63
C THR A 13 -9.25 16.42 4.95
N VAL A 14 -10.52 16.79 4.70
CA VAL A 14 -11.64 15.86 4.84
C VAL A 14 -11.58 14.77 3.77
N LEU A 15 -11.29 15.16 2.51
CA LEU A 15 -11.10 14.22 1.41
C LEU A 15 -9.98 13.21 1.71
N GLN A 16 -8.85 13.68 2.23
CA GLN A 16 -7.72 12.83 2.63
C GLN A 16 -8.17 11.73 3.61
N ALA A 17 -8.89 12.10 4.67
CA ALA A 17 -9.33 11.14 5.68
C ALA A 17 -10.23 10.06 5.05
N GLN A 18 -11.18 10.48 4.20
CA GLN A 18 -12.06 9.56 3.47
C GLN A 18 -11.30 8.64 2.53
N PHE A 19 -10.29 9.16 1.82
CA PHE A 19 -9.46 8.37 0.93
C PHE A 19 -8.68 7.29 1.69
N ILE A 20 -8.02 7.64 2.80
CA ILE A 20 -7.25 6.68 3.61
C ILE A 20 -8.13 5.55 4.16
N LEU A 21 -9.34 5.88 4.63
CA LEU A 21 -10.31 4.87 5.08
C LEU A 21 -10.80 4.01 3.91
N SER A 22 -11.06 4.63 2.76
CA SER A 22 -11.54 3.93 1.56
C SER A 22 -10.50 2.95 1.00
N LEU A 23 -9.20 3.23 1.13
CA LEU A 23 -8.14 2.29 0.72
C LEU A 23 -8.29 0.91 1.38
N GLN A 24 -8.80 0.86 2.61
CA GLN A 24 -9.01 -0.40 3.35
C GLN A 24 -10.09 -1.28 2.70
N THR A 25 -10.98 -0.69 1.92
CA THR A 25 -12.02 -1.41 1.17
C THR A 25 -11.46 -2.20 0.00
N ILE A 26 -10.31 -1.80 -0.55
CA ILE A 26 -9.65 -2.53 -1.65
C ILE A 26 -9.32 -3.94 -1.18
N ILE A 27 -8.61 -4.06 -0.05
CA ILE A 27 -8.22 -5.37 0.48
C ILE A 27 -9.44 -6.10 1.01
N SER A 28 -10.26 -5.44 1.83
CA SER A 28 -11.34 -6.14 2.51
C SER A 28 -12.48 -6.58 1.58
N ARG A 29 -12.76 -5.87 0.47
CA ARG A 29 -13.94 -6.10 -0.39
C ARG A 29 -13.64 -6.42 -1.86
N ASN A 30 -12.41 -6.21 -2.34
CA ASN A 30 -12.07 -6.51 -3.74
C ASN A 30 -11.06 -7.65 -3.90
N VAL A 31 -10.13 -7.83 -2.97
CA VAL A 31 -9.18 -8.95 -3.01
C VAL A 31 -9.85 -10.23 -2.51
N SER A 32 -9.54 -11.38 -3.12
CA SER A 32 -10.02 -12.69 -2.64
C SER A 32 -9.58 -12.90 -1.19
N SER A 33 -10.44 -13.48 -0.36
CA SER A 33 -10.09 -13.80 1.04
C SER A 33 -8.98 -14.83 1.18
N THR A 34 -8.63 -15.54 0.09
CA THR A 34 -7.53 -16.50 0.05
C THR A 34 -6.22 -15.89 -0.44
N ASP A 35 -6.24 -14.69 -1.01
CA ASP A 35 -5.05 -14.03 -1.52
C ASP A 35 -4.47 -13.08 -0.47
N SER A 36 -3.14 -13.03 -0.39
CA SER A 36 -2.46 -12.08 0.50
C SER A 36 -2.26 -10.75 -0.20
N ALA A 37 -2.68 -9.67 0.47
CA ALA A 37 -2.44 -8.31 0.04
C ALA A 37 -2.36 -7.34 1.23
N VAL A 38 -1.50 -6.34 1.12
CA VAL A 38 -1.33 -5.27 2.12
C VAL A 38 -1.26 -3.93 1.42
N ILE A 39 -1.90 -2.91 1.99
CA ILE A 39 -1.72 -1.51 1.63
C ILE A 39 -1.37 -0.76 2.92
N SER A 40 -0.27 -0.04 2.91
CA SER A 40 0.20 0.76 4.03
C SER A 40 0.40 2.20 3.61
N VAL A 41 -0.28 3.12 4.30
CA VAL A 41 0.00 4.56 4.17
C VAL A 41 1.21 4.86 5.05
N GLY A 42 2.32 5.23 4.42
CA GLY A 42 3.60 5.45 5.10
C GLY A 42 3.93 6.93 5.33
N ALA A 43 3.35 7.82 4.53
CA ALA A 43 3.60 9.25 4.63
C ALA A 43 2.35 10.05 4.27
N ILE A 44 2.15 11.14 4.98
CA ILE A 44 1.08 12.10 4.77
C ILE A 44 1.69 13.49 4.96
N GLN A 45 1.44 14.40 4.03
CA GLN A 45 1.91 15.77 4.12
C GLN A 45 0.85 16.75 3.65
N GLY A 46 0.63 17.81 4.43
CA GLY A 46 -0.18 18.96 4.04
C GLY A 46 -0.48 19.87 5.23
N GLY A 47 -0.83 21.13 4.94
CA GLY A 47 -1.04 22.17 5.95
C GLY A 47 0.26 22.62 6.63
N SER A 48 0.13 23.49 7.64
CA SER A 48 1.26 23.95 8.46
C SER A 48 0.85 24.16 9.91
N PHE A 49 1.67 23.69 10.85
CA PHE A 49 1.50 23.97 12.28
C PHE A 49 1.70 25.44 12.65
N SER A 50 2.40 26.21 11.82
CA SER A 50 2.51 27.67 11.99
C SER A 50 1.28 28.43 11.48
N SER A 51 0.28 27.75 10.89
CA SER A 51 -0.90 28.39 10.28
C SER A 51 -2.14 27.49 10.37
N LEU A 52 -2.57 27.19 11.60
CA LEU A 52 -3.71 26.29 11.88
C LEU A 52 -5.07 26.80 11.38
N ASN A 53 -5.15 28.08 11.02
CA ASN A 53 -6.32 28.74 10.46
C ASN A 53 -6.36 28.72 8.92
N VAL A 54 -5.36 28.11 8.27
CA VAL A 54 -5.27 28.01 6.81
C VAL A 54 -5.56 26.57 6.38
N MET A 55 -6.58 26.40 5.54
CA MET A 55 -6.85 25.12 4.90
C MET A 55 -5.81 24.91 3.80
N PRO A 56 -5.13 23.73 3.74
CA PRO A 56 -4.19 23.46 2.68
C PRO A 56 -4.89 23.40 1.32
N SER A 57 -4.16 23.74 0.26
CA SER A 57 -4.63 23.55 -1.13
C SER A 57 -4.26 22.18 -1.71
N GLU A 58 -3.33 21.46 -1.07
CA GLU A 58 -2.79 20.18 -1.52
C GLU A 58 -2.47 19.28 -0.33
N ILE A 59 -2.76 17.99 -0.48
CA ILE A 59 -2.29 16.92 0.41
C ILE A 59 -1.53 15.91 -0.45
N ARG A 60 -0.38 15.44 0.07
CA ARG A 60 0.37 14.32 -0.50
C ARG A 60 0.25 13.11 0.41
N ILE A 61 -0.02 11.95 -0.18
CA ILE A 61 -0.13 10.68 0.52
C ILE A 61 0.80 9.71 -0.19
N GLY A 62 1.72 9.11 0.56
CA GLY A 62 2.68 8.12 0.08
C GLY A 62 2.58 6.83 0.88
N GLY A 63 2.90 5.71 0.25
CA GLY A 63 2.77 4.41 0.88
C GLY A 63 3.32 3.28 0.05
N THR A 64 3.09 2.07 0.52
CA THR A 64 3.48 0.84 -0.17
C THR A 64 2.32 -0.13 -0.20
N CYS A 65 2.34 -1.03 -1.17
CA CYS A 65 1.47 -2.19 -1.17
C CYS A 65 2.26 -3.46 -1.53
N ARG A 66 1.72 -4.60 -1.13
CA ARG A 66 2.33 -5.93 -1.31
C ARG A 66 1.26 -6.92 -1.73
N SER A 67 1.59 -7.83 -2.63
CA SER A 67 0.78 -9.00 -3.00
C SER A 67 1.64 -10.02 -3.76
N PHE A 68 1.21 -11.28 -3.79
CA PHE A 68 1.94 -12.36 -4.47
C PHE A 68 1.59 -12.55 -5.95
N THR A 69 0.49 -11.97 -6.44
CA THR A 69 0.07 -12.18 -7.83
C THR A 69 -0.02 -10.86 -8.60
N LYS A 70 0.18 -10.94 -9.91
CA LYS A 70 0.08 -9.77 -10.80
C LYS A 70 -1.36 -9.27 -10.87
N GLU A 71 -2.32 -10.18 -10.80
CA GLU A 71 -3.75 -9.92 -10.86
C GLU A 71 -4.16 -9.05 -9.66
N VAL A 72 -3.69 -9.39 -8.45
CA VAL A 72 -3.95 -8.60 -7.24
C VAL A 72 -3.25 -7.24 -7.30
N ARG A 73 -2.02 -7.14 -7.83
CA ARG A 73 -1.34 -5.83 -8.03
C ARG A 73 -2.14 -4.92 -8.96
N ASN A 74 -2.54 -5.43 -10.12
CA ASN A 74 -3.34 -4.69 -11.09
C ASN A 74 -4.69 -4.25 -10.51
N LEU A 75 -5.31 -5.12 -9.69
CA LEU A 75 -6.54 -4.79 -8.98
C LEU A 75 -6.33 -3.63 -8.00
N ILE A 76 -5.27 -3.69 -7.17
CA ILE A 76 -4.95 -2.63 -6.20
C ILE A 76 -4.72 -1.30 -6.90
N GLU A 77 -3.86 -1.28 -7.93
CA GLU A 77 -3.57 -0.08 -8.71
C GLU A 77 -4.86 0.54 -9.29
N ARG A 78 -5.67 -0.27 -9.96
CA ARG A 78 -6.92 0.20 -10.58
C ARG A 78 -7.88 0.75 -9.54
N ARG A 79 -8.13 0.02 -8.45
CA ARG A 79 -9.08 0.44 -7.41
C ARG A 79 -8.58 1.68 -6.66
N MET A 80 -7.28 1.80 -6.44
CA MET A 80 -6.69 3.00 -5.84
C MET A 80 -6.91 4.23 -6.72
N LYS A 81 -6.67 4.12 -8.04
CA LYS A 81 -6.95 5.19 -9.02
C LYS A 81 -8.44 5.54 -9.08
N GLU A 82 -9.33 4.55 -9.09
CA GLU A 82 -10.78 4.77 -9.09
C GLU A 82 -11.25 5.51 -7.83
N LEU A 83 -10.79 5.08 -6.64
CA LEU A 83 -11.13 5.73 -5.37
C LEU A 83 -10.58 7.16 -5.28
N ALA A 84 -9.33 7.39 -5.67
CA ALA A 84 -8.71 8.70 -5.64
C ALA A 84 -9.49 9.70 -6.53
N ASN A 85 -9.76 9.31 -7.78
CA ASN A 85 -10.47 10.17 -8.72
C ASN A 85 -11.94 10.38 -8.35
N GLY A 86 -12.64 9.30 -7.94
CA GLY A 86 -14.06 9.38 -7.57
C GLY A 86 -14.29 10.23 -6.33
N LEU A 87 -13.45 10.07 -5.30
CA LEU A 87 -13.53 10.91 -4.10
C LEU A 87 -13.11 12.34 -4.42
N ALA A 88 -12.05 12.56 -5.19
CA ALA A 88 -11.67 13.91 -5.58
C ALA A 88 -12.82 14.63 -6.30
N GLN A 89 -13.45 13.99 -7.29
CA GLN A 89 -14.60 14.54 -7.99
C GLN A 89 -15.78 14.85 -7.04
N THR A 90 -16.08 13.94 -6.11
CA THR A 90 -17.17 14.11 -5.14
C THR A 90 -16.98 15.35 -4.27
N TYR A 91 -15.74 15.66 -3.93
CA TYR A 91 -15.40 16.81 -3.09
C TYR A 91 -15.05 18.07 -3.89
N GLY A 92 -15.08 18.05 -5.23
CA GLY A 92 -14.69 19.19 -6.06
C GLY A 92 -13.16 19.43 -6.10
N CYS A 93 -12.38 18.36 -5.95
CA CYS A 93 -10.92 18.33 -6.06
C CYS A 93 -10.47 17.60 -7.33
N THR A 94 -9.16 17.67 -7.59
CA THR A 94 -8.47 16.79 -8.54
C THR A 94 -7.53 15.86 -7.79
N ALA A 95 -7.26 14.67 -8.35
CA ALA A 95 -6.25 13.75 -7.84
C ALA A 95 -5.25 13.40 -8.95
N GLN A 96 -3.98 13.27 -8.55
CA GLN A 96 -2.94 12.63 -9.35
C GLN A 96 -2.47 11.39 -8.59
N VAL A 97 -2.35 10.27 -9.30
CA VAL A 97 -1.94 8.99 -8.71
C VAL A 97 -0.81 8.42 -9.52
N ASP A 98 0.37 8.39 -8.91
CA ASP A 98 1.55 7.70 -9.43
C ASP A 98 1.66 6.36 -8.70
N TYR A 99 1.76 5.26 -9.44
CA TYR A 99 1.81 3.91 -8.91
C TYR A 99 2.89 3.12 -9.64
N ASP A 100 3.96 2.82 -8.93
CA ASP A 100 5.09 2.07 -9.47
C ASP A 100 4.95 0.58 -9.14
N GLN A 101 4.76 -0.24 -10.18
CA GLN A 101 4.83 -1.69 -10.05
C GLN A 101 6.30 -2.12 -9.94
N PHE A 102 6.77 -2.33 -8.70
CA PHE A 102 8.12 -2.79 -8.44
C PHE A 102 8.14 -4.26 -7.98
N GLY A 103 9.01 -5.06 -8.61
CA GLY A 103 9.35 -6.42 -8.21
C GLY A 103 8.34 -7.52 -8.58
N THR A 104 8.86 -8.73 -8.73
CA THR A 104 8.09 -9.98 -8.75
C THR A 104 8.22 -10.69 -7.41
N PRO A 105 7.25 -11.54 -7.02
CA PRO A 105 7.45 -12.38 -5.85
C PRO A 105 8.65 -13.30 -6.09
N LEU A 106 9.53 -13.39 -5.10
CA LEU A 106 10.61 -14.37 -5.12
C LEU A 106 10.02 -15.78 -4.93
N VAL A 107 10.18 -16.63 -5.93
CA VAL A 107 9.76 -18.03 -5.87
C VAL A 107 11.01 -18.89 -5.94
N ASN A 108 11.39 -19.48 -4.80
CA ASN A 108 12.53 -20.39 -4.76
C ASN A 108 12.18 -21.71 -5.45
N HIS A 109 13.08 -22.23 -6.27
CA HIS A 109 12.92 -23.55 -6.87
C HIS A 109 13.04 -24.67 -5.82
N ASP A 110 12.15 -25.66 -5.89
CA ASP A 110 12.05 -26.74 -4.90
C ASP A 110 13.36 -27.52 -4.71
N GLU A 111 14.05 -27.84 -5.82
CA GLU A 111 15.28 -28.62 -5.78
C GLU A 111 16.42 -27.86 -5.08
N GLN A 112 16.62 -26.59 -5.44
CA GLN A 112 17.65 -25.72 -4.88
C GLN A 112 17.35 -25.43 -3.40
N THR A 113 16.08 -25.20 -3.07
CA THR A 113 15.62 -25.01 -1.69
C THR A 113 15.91 -26.24 -0.84
N SER A 114 15.59 -27.44 -1.35
CA SER A 114 15.85 -28.70 -0.65
C SER A 114 17.34 -28.93 -0.41
N ARG A 115 18.18 -28.61 -1.40
CA ARG A 115 19.64 -28.69 -1.27
C ARG A 115 20.18 -27.71 -0.23
N ALA A 116 19.68 -26.47 -0.22
CA ALA A 116 20.07 -25.45 0.74
C ALA A 116 19.68 -25.82 2.18
N ILE A 117 18.45 -26.32 2.38
CA ILE A 117 17.98 -26.82 3.68
C ILE A 117 18.90 -27.94 4.17
N LYS A 118 19.19 -28.94 3.32
CA LYS A 118 20.05 -30.05 3.70
C LYS A 118 21.47 -29.60 4.07
N ALA A 119 22.03 -28.65 3.34
CA ALA A 119 23.35 -28.08 3.66
C ALA A 119 23.34 -27.34 5.01
N ALA A 120 22.28 -26.57 5.29
CA ALA A 120 22.11 -25.88 6.56
C ALA A 120 21.96 -26.88 7.72
N GLU A 121 21.12 -27.91 7.59
CA GLU A 121 20.93 -28.95 8.60
C GLU A 121 22.25 -29.66 8.96
N LEU A 122 23.09 -29.94 7.96
CA LEU A 122 24.42 -30.53 8.17
C LEU A 122 25.41 -29.60 8.89
N THR A 123 25.18 -28.29 8.86
CA THR A 123 26.09 -27.29 9.42
C THR A 123 25.72 -26.91 10.84
N VAL A 124 24.43 -26.68 11.11
CA VAL A 124 23.95 -26.13 12.40
C VAL A 124 23.08 -27.10 13.20
N GLY A 125 22.84 -28.31 12.70
CA GLY A 125 21.91 -29.25 13.30
C GLY A 125 20.48 -29.03 12.81
N LYS A 126 19.73 -30.13 12.65
CA LYS A 126 18.39 -30.10 12.05
C LYS A 126 17.39 -29.30 12.87
N GLU A 127 17.51 -29.35 14.18
CA GLU A 127 16.68 -28.62 15.14
C GLU A 127 16.81 -27.10 15.04
N ASN A 128 17.88 -26.59 14.39
CA ASN A 128 18.14 -25.17 14.21
C ASN A 128 17.76 -24.66 12.81
N VAL A 129 17.06 -25.47 12.00
CA VAL A 129 16.65 -25.11 10.63
C VAL A 129 15.13 -25.26 10.47
N ASP A 130 14.45 -24.18 10.12
CA ASP A 130 13.06 -24.22 9.66
C ASP A 130 12.98 -24.09 8.13
N GLY A 131 12.89 -25.24 7.46
CA GLY A 131 12.73 -25.31 6.00
C GLY A 131 11.31 -25.04 5.49
N ASN A 132 10.32 -24.89 6.38
CA ASN A 132 8.91 -24.74 6.05
C ASN A 132 8.34 -23.40 6.54
N MET A 133 9.17 -22.36 6.54
CA MET A 133 8.74 -21.02 6.90
C MET A 133 7.59 -20.56 5.97
N LYS A 134 6.56 -19.94 6.56
CA LYS A 134 5.46 -19.36 5.79
C LYS A 134 5.97 -18.24 4.87
N PRO A 135 5.37 -18.04 3.68
CA PRO A 135 5.73 -16.93 2.81
C PRO A 135 5.68 -15.59 3.55
N LEU A 136 6.69 -14.76 3.34
CA LEU A 136 6.77 -13.41 3.86
C LEU A 136 6.31 -12.42 2.80
N THR A 137 5.66 -11.34 3.22
CA THR A 137 5.23 -10.24 2.33
C THR A 137 6.26 -9.12 2.23
N ALA A 138 7.44 -9.31 2.83
CA ALA A 138 8.59 -8.43 2.61
C ALA A 138 8.96 -8.42 1.12
N GLY A 139 9.39 -7.27 0.61
CA GLY A 139 9.90 -7.15 -0.75
C GLY A 139 11.41 -7.29 -0.76
N GLU A 140 11.95 -8.00 -1.76
CA GLU A 140 13.39 -8.22 -1.98
C GLU A 140 13.66 -8.12 -3.49
N ASP A 141 14.85 -7.65 -3.90
CA ASP A 141 15.20 -7.41 -5.31
C ASP A 141 15.95 -8.59 -5.98
N PHE A 142 16.13 -9.70 -5.26
CA PHE A 142 16.75 -10.94 -5.76
C PHE A 142 15.87 -11.73 -6.75
N ALA A 143 14.58 -11.38 -6.86
CA ALA A 143 13.57 -12.11 -7.62
C ALA A 143 13.74 -12.06 -9.15
#